data_AF-A0A4Y7L0Z2-F1
#
_entry.id   AF-A0A4Y7L0Z2-F1
#
_cell.length_a   1.000
_cell.length_b   1.000
_cell.length_c   1.000
_cell.angle_alpha   90.00
_cell.angle_beta   90.00
_cell.angle_gamma   90.00
#
_symmetry.space_group_name_H-M   'P 1'
#
loop_
_entity.id
_entity.type
_entity.pdbx_description
1 polymer ?
#
loop_
_entity_poly.entity_id
_entity_poly.type
_entity_poly.pdbx_seq_one_letter_code
_entity_poly.pdbx_strand_id
1 'polypeptide(L)'
;MSETSKEKKELAEQELIMKGPGTFPLERLLAIFQCISSVAEFSLENEQQVEDEIVSGGDTGIMSDVLLQLSTLCNANYISKGGSCPLEGSTRYRSTISEEMTVKVARSVKFPLSKYLYRR
;
A
#
# COMPACT_ATOMS: atom_id res chain seq x y z
N MET A 1 -19.06 -13.27 -29.79
CA MET A 1 -18.36 -12.38 -28.84
C MET A 1 -18.78 -10.96 -29.17
N SER A 2 -19.84 -10.44 -28.54
CA SER A 2 -20.50 -9.19 -28.95
C SER A 2 -19.66 -7.96 -28.60
N GLU A 3 -19.60 -7.01 -29.53
CA GLU A 3 -18.84 -5.75 -29.43
C GLU A 3 -19.20 -4.92 -28.19
N THR A 4 -20.45 -5.04 -27.73
CA THR A 4 -21.00 -4.41 -26.52
C THR A 4 -20.34 -4.82 -25.20
N SER A 5 -19.66 -5.98 -25.15
CA SER A 5 -18.89 -6.40 -23.96
C SER A 5 -17.47 -5.82 -23.92
N LYS A 6 -16.90 -5.45 -25.07
CA LYS A 6 -15.56 -4.84 -25.13
C LYS A 6 -15.61 -3.35 -24.75
N GLU A 7 -16.60 -2.63 -25.27
CA GLU A 7 -16.80 -1.20 -24.96
C GLU A 7 -17.09 -0.96 -23.47
N LYS A 8 -17.85 -1.84 -22.80
CA LYS A 8 -18.10 -1.74 -21.35
C LYS A 8 -16.84 -1.95 -20.50
N LYS A 9 -15.90 -2.77 -20.97
CA LYS A 9 -14.61 -3.01 -20.29
C LYS A 9 -13.69 -1.80 -20.47
N GLU A 10 -13.60 -1.25 -21.68
CA GLU A 10 -12.84 -0.02 -21.95
C GLU A 10 -13.38 1.20 -21.18
N LEU A 11 -14.70 1.34 -21.05
CA LEU A 11 -15.29 2.46 -20.31
C LEU A 11 -15.01 2.37 -18.80
N ALA A 12 -15.04 1.16 -18.22
CA ALA A 12 -14.69 0.94 -16.82
C ALA A 12 -13.19 1.19 -16.54
N GLU A 13 -12.32 0.88 -17.50
CA GLU A 13 -10.89 1.18 -17.44
C GLU A 13 -10.65 2.70 -17.54
N GLN A 14 -11.36 3.40 -18.43
CA GLN A 14 -11.33 4.86 -18.52
C GLN A 14 -11.86 5.54 -17.25
N GLU A 15 -12.94 5.05 -16.63
CA GLU A 15 -13.48 5.60 -15.39
C GLU A 15 -12.50 5.44 -14.21
N LEU A 16 -11.76 4.34 -14.12
CA LEU A 16 -10.73 4.14 -13.10
C LEU A 16 -9.54 5.09 -13.31
N ILE A 17 -9.15 5.32 -14.56
CA ILE A 17 -8.13 6.31 -14.92
C ILE A 17 -8.60 7.73 -14.56
N MET A 18 -9.87 8.06 -14.81
CA MET A 18 -10.44 9.38 -14.50
C MET A 18 -10.68 9.61 -12.99
N LYS A 19 -10.93 8.56 -12.19
CA LYS A 19 -11.17 8.66 -10.74
C LYS A 19 -9.89 8.80 -9.91
N GLY A 20 -8.73 8.58 -10.53
CA GLY A 20 -7.43 8.60 -9.87
C GLY A 20 -7.27 7.50 -8.81
N PRO A 21 -6.12 7.43 -8.12
CA PRO A 21 -5.87 6.42 -7.11
C PRO A 21 -6.91 6.51 -5.99
N GLY A 22 -7.61 5.42 -5.68
CA GLY A 22 -8.65 5.38 -4.66
C GLY A 22 -8.12 5.76 -3.26
N THR A 23 -9.03 6.22 -2.39
CA THR A 23 -8.66 6.50 -0.98
C THR A 23 -8.70 5.22 -0.14
N PHE A 24 -7.82 5.11 0.84
CA PHE A 24 -7.71 3.96 1.74
C PHE A 24 -7.63 4.41 3.22
N PRO A 25 -8.16 3.63 4.17
CA PRO A 25 -8.06 3.94 5.59
C PRO A 25 -6.66 3.62 6.14
N LEU A 26 -6.27 4.27 7.25
CA LEU A 26 -4.95 4.09 7.89
C LEU A 26 -4.68 2.62 8.24
N GLU A 27 -5.67 1.97 8.82
CA GLU A 27 -5.59 0.60 9.34
C GLU A 27 -5.25 -0.38 8.20
N ARG A 28 -5.80 -0.13 7.01
CA ARG A 28 -5.50 -0.93 5.82
C ARG A 28 -4.05 -0.73 5.36
N LEU A 29 -3.53 0.49 5.41
CA LEU A 29 -2.13 0.76 5.05
C LEU A 29 -1.19 0.03 6.00
N LEU A 30 -1.43 0.15 7.31
CA LEU A 30 -0.60 -0.47 8.35
C LEU A 30 -0.63 -1.99 8.25
N ALA A 31 -1.80 -2.59 8.06
CA ALA A 31 -1.93 -4.03 7.89
C ALA A 31 -1.15 -4.54 6.67
N ILE A 32 -1.26 -3.84 5.52
CA ILE A 32 -0.49 -4.20 4.31
C ILE A 32 1.02 -4.07 4.58
N PHE A 33 1.46 -2.96 5.20
CA PHE A 33 2.86 -2.74 5.54
C PHE A 33 3.40 -3.86 6.43
N GLN A 34 2.68 -4.21 7.49
CA GLN A 34 3.09 -5.28 8.40
C GLN A 34 3.16 -6.64 7.68
N CYS A 35 2.18 -6.96 6.82
CA CYS A 35 2.21 -8.19 6.03
C CYS A 35 3.42 -8.26 5.09
N ILE A 36 3.74 -7.20 4.36
CA ILE A 36 4.85 -7.22 3.40
C ILE A 36 6.21 -7.15 4.08
N SER A 37 6.32 -6.42 5.20
CA SER A 37 7.56 -6.30 5.97
C SER A 37 7.85 -7.57 6.75
N SER A 38 6.83 -8.23 7.33
CA SER A 38 7.00 -9.54 7.97
C SER A 38 7.46 -10.61 6.97
N VAL A 39 6.88 -10.65 5.77
CA VAL A 39 7.31 -11.59 4.72
C VAL A 39 8.72 -11.28 4.18
N ALA A 40 9.14 -10.02 4.20
CA ALA A 40 10.51 -9.64 3.82
C ALA A 40 11.56 -10.20 4.79
N GLU A 41 11.26 -10.24 6.09
CA GLU A 41 12.10 -10.92 7.10
C GLU A 41 12.18 -12.43 6.82
N PHE A 42 11.05 -13.09 6.53
CA PHE A 42 11.03 -14.52 6.17
C PHE A 42 11.84 -14.88 4.90
N SER A 43 12.03 -13.96 3.96
CA SER A 43 12.87 -14.21 2.76
C SER A 43 14.36 -14.00 2.98
N LEU A 44 14.76 -13.29 4.05
CA LEU A 44 16.18 -13.09 4.41
C LEU A 44 16.72 -14.20 5.33
N GLU A 45 15.85 -14.96 5.97
CA GLU A 45 16.20 -15.98 6.98
C GLU A 45 16.20 -17.42 6.46
N ASN A 46 16.36 -17.64 5.16
CA ASN A 46 16.33 -19.01 4.62
C ASN A 46 17.58 -19.87 4.95
N GLU A 47 18.34 -19.52 6.01
CA GLU A 47 19.45 -20.28 6.57
C GLU A 47 19.47 -20.42 8.10
N GLN A 48 18.36 -20.36 8.86
CA GLN A 48 18.33 -21.08 10.15
C GLN A 48 16.91 -21.32 10.68
N GLN A 49 16.71 -22.54 11.16
CA GLN A 49 15.51 -23.12 11.76
C GLN A 49 14.97 -22.40 13.01
N VAL A 50 13.63 -22.36 13.09
CA VAL A 50 12.76 -22.57 14.28
C VAL A 50 12.98 -21.61 15.46
N GLU A 51 11.98 -20.78 15.79
CA GLU A 51 11.16 -20.93 17.01
C GLU A 51 10.05 -19.87 17.07
N ASP A 52 8.93 -20.29 17.63
CA ASP A 52 7.72 -19.55 17.93
C ASP A 52 7.99 -18.44 18.96
N GLU A 53 8.18 -17.20 18.52
CA GLU A 53 8.16 -16.06 19.45
C GLU A 53 7.34 -14.90 18.87
N ILE A 54 6.09 -14.85 19.32
CA ILE A 54 5.18 -13.73 19.15
C ILE A 54 5.77 -12.55 19.95
N VAL A 55 6.63 -11.75 19.32
CA VAL A 55 7.25 -10.55 19.90
C VAL A 55 6.17 -9.50 20.19
N SER A 56 5.62 -9.55 21.41
CA SER A 56 4.55 -8.66 21.88
C SER A 56 5.07 -7.42 22.63
N GLY A 57 6.35 -7.06 22.51
CA GLY A 57 6.97 -5.97 23.28
C GLY A 57 7.71 -4.88 22.48
N GLY A 58 8.15 -5.16 21.24
CA GLY A 58 8.85 -4.20 20.37
C GLY A 58 7.94 -3.44 19.39
N ASP A 59 6.68 -3.85 19.29
CA ASP A 59 5.74 -3.45 18.23
C ASP A 59 5.30 -1.98 18.34
N THR A 60 5.20 -1.44 19.56
CA THR A 60 4.77 -0.05 19.82
C THR A 60 5.79 1.00 19.41
N GLY A 61 7.08 0.69 19.52
CA GLY A 61 8.17 1.57 19.09
C GLY A 61 8.23 1.69 17.57
N ILE A 62 8.21 0.55 16.87
CA ILE A 62 8.21 0.51 15.41
C ILE A 62 6.95 1.16 14.82
N MET A 63 5.79 1.00 15.47
CA MET A 63 4.54 1.63 15.02
C MET A 63 4.64 3.15 15.11
N SER A 64 5.27 3.68 16.15
CA SER A 64 5.47 5.12 16.33
C SER A 64 6.38 5.69 15.23
N ASP A 65 7.47 4.99 14.90
CA ASP A 65 8.38 5.38 13.82
C ASP A 65 7.68 5.31 12.45
N VAL A 66 6.87 4.29 12.20
CA VAL A 66 6.08 4.14 10.96
C VAL A 66 5.07 5.28 10.82
N LEU A 67 4.36 5.64 11.89
CA LEU A 67 3.42 6.77 11.89
C LEU A 67 4.14 8.10 11.66
N LEU A 68 5.34 8.28 12.22
CA LEU A 68 6.18 9.46 11.98
C LEU A 68 6.62 9.54 10.51
N GLN A 69 7.06 8.42 9.93
CA GLN A 69 7.42 8.35 8.51
C GLN A 69 6.21 8.64 7.60
N LEU A 70 5.03 8.12 7.94
CA LEU A 70 3.80 8.41 7.22
C LEU A 70 3.46 9.91 7.26
N SER A 71 3.65 10.56 8.41
CA SER A 71 3.49 12.02 8.55
C SER A 71 4.45 12.78 7.64
N THR A 72 5.73 12.39 7.60
CA THR A 72 6.72 12.96 6.69
C THR A 72 6.32 12.81 5.22
N LEU A 73 5.82 11.63 4.82
CA LEU A 73 5.33 11.40 3.46
C LEU A 73 4.10 12.27 3.12
N CYS A 74 3.24 12.53 4.10
CA CYS A 74 2.11 13.45 3.94
C CYS A 74 2.61 14.89 3.73
N ASN A 75 3.54 15.35 4.55
CA ASN A 75 4.12 16.69 4.44
C ASN A 75 4.88 16.90 3.12
N ALA A 76 5.49 15.85 2.59
CA ALA A 76 6.17 15.85 1.30
C ALA A 76 5.22 15.70 0.09
N ASN A 77 3.90 15.62 0.31
CA ASN A 77 2.88 15.42 -0.73
C ASN A 77 3.05 14.12 -1.53
N TYR A 78 3.65 13.08 -0.97
CA TYR A 78 3.66 11.72 -1.55
C TYR A 78 2.40 10.92 -1.18
N ILE A 79 1.78 11.31 -0.08
CA ILE A 79 0.48 10.84 0.35
C ILE A 79 -0.34 12.09 0.71
N SER A 80 -1.61 12.09 0.38
CA SER A 80 -2.54 13.15 0.74
C SER A 80 -3.57 12.61 1.73
N LYS A 81 -3.86 13.39 2.77
CA LYS A 81 -4.94 13.10 3.70
C LYS A 81 -6.24 13.63 3.08
N GLY A 82 -7.15 12.72 2.74
CA GLY A 82 -8.50 13.08 2.29
C GLY A 82 -9.30 13.69 3.44
N GLY A 83 -10.30 14.52 3.11
CA GLY A 83 -11.20 15.08 4.12
C GLY A 83 -11.86 13.96 4.92
N SER A 84 -11.81 14.06 6.25
CA SER A 84 -12.64 13.25 7.13
C SER A 84 -14.09 13.58 6.80
N CYS A 85 -14.86 12.62 6.30
CA CYS A 85 -16.31 12.78 6.28
C CYS A 85 -16.73 13.05 7.74
N PRO A 86 -17.53 14.09 8.04
CA PRO A 86 -17.89 14.41 9.42
C PRO A 86 -18.54 13.26 10.20
N LEU A 87 -19.07 12.26 9.48
CA LEU A 87 -19.72 11.06 10.00
C LEU A 87 -18.80 9.83 10.04
N GLU A 88 -17.71 9.81 9.27
CA GLU A 88 -16.79 8.68 9.09
C GLU A 88 -15.48 9.07 9.79
N GLY A 89 -15.40 8.84 11.11
CA GLY A 89 -14.30 9.29 11.96
C GLY A 89 -12.91 8.72 11.67
N SER A 90 -12.72 7.97 10.57
CA SER A 90 -11.42 7.42 10.17
C SER A 90 -10.76 8.31 9.12
N THR A 91 -9.47 8.59 9.35
CA THR A 91 -8.66 9.34 8.39
C THR A 91 -8.43 8.49 7.14
N ARG A 92 -8.80 9.02 5.97
CA ARG A 92 -8.53 8.40 4.68
C ARG A 92 -7.33 9.03 4.00
N TYR A 93 -6.51 8.22 3.35
CA TYR A 93 -5.31 8.62 2.64
C TYR A 93 -5.44 8.32 1.15
N ARG A 94 -4.66 9.02 0.33
CA ARG A 94 -4.54 8.80 -1.11
C ARG A 94 -3.09 8.98 -1.53
N SER A 95 -2.55 8.02 -2.28
CA SER A 95 -1.21 8.17 -2.86
C SER A 95 -1.24 9.14 -4.03
N THR A 96 -0.23 9.99 -4.13
CA THR A 96 0.00 10.93 -5.24
C THR A 96 1.20 10.51 -6.09
N ILE A 97 1.82 9.37 -5.77
CA ILE A 97 2.99 8.84 -6.47
C ILE A 97 2.57 8.24 -7.81
N SER A 98 3.34 8.51 -8.87
CA SER A 98 3.15 7.93 -10.19
C SER A 98 3.62 6.47 -10.24
N GLU A 99 3.03 5.68 -11.14
CA GLU A 99 3.40 4.28 -11.34
C GLU A 99 4.90 4.11 -11.65
N GLU A 100 5.47 5.00 -12.47
CA GLU A 100 6.90 4.97 -12.80
C GLU A 100 7.78 5.08 -11.54
N MET A 101 7.43 5.98 -10.62
CA MET A 101 8.16 6.16 -9.38
C MET A 101 7.97 4.95 -8.45
N THR A 102 6.77 4.38 -8.38
CA THR A 102 6.52 3.14 -7.63
C THR A 102 7.39 1.99 -8.12
N VAL A 103 7.54 1.82 -9.44
CA VAL A 103 8.41 0.79 -10.03
C VAL A 103 9.88 1.05 -9.71
N LYS A 104 10.34 2.31 -9.78
CA LYS A 104 11.73 2.67 -9.42
C LYS A 104 12.04 2.34 -7.96
N VAL A 105 11.16 2.72 -7.03
CA VAL A 105 11.30 2.42 -5.60
C VAL A 105 11.29 0.91 -5.36
N ALA A 106 10.35 0.17 -5.95
CA ALA A 106 10.30 -1.27 -5.80
C ALA A 106 11.60 -1.94 -6.25
N ARG A 107 12.20 -1.48 -7.36
CA ARG A 107 13.50 -1.97 -7.82
C ARG A 107 14.64 -1.63 -6.85
N SER A 108 14.67 -0.42 -6.28
CA SER A 108 15.74 -0.02 -5.36
C SER A 108 15.75 -0.84 -4.07
N VAL A 109 14.58 -1.27 -3.60
CA VAL A 109 14.45 -2.16 -2.42
C VAL A 109 14.34 -3.65 -2.78
N LYS A 110 14.55 -4.02 -4.05
CA LYS A 110 14.39 -5.39 -4.57
C LYS A 110 13.03 -6.02 -4.25
N PHE A 111 11.99 -5.21 -4.11
CA PHE A 111 10.64 -5.65 -3.80
C PHE A 111 9.94 -6.19 -5.06
N PRO A 112 9.35 -7.40 -5.02
CA PRO A 112 8.74 -8.04 -6.19
C PRO A 112 7.33 -7.49 -6.46
N LEU A 113 7.23 -6.20 -6.79
CA LEU A 113 5.97 -5.47 -6.99
C LEU A 113 4.99 -6.18 -7.94
N SER A 114 5.49 -6.81 -9.01
CA SER A 114 4.68 -7.52 -9.99
C SER A 114 3.85 -8.67 -9.41
N LYS A 115 4.25 -9.27 -8.29
CA LYS A 115 3.48 -10.33 -7.59
C LYS A 115 2.24 -9.78 -6.88
N TYR A 116 2.24 -8.49 -6.55
CA TYR A 116 1.18 -7.83 -5.78
C TYR A 116 0.24 -7.00 -6.65
N LEU A 117 0.64 -6.71 -7.89
CA LEU A 117 -0.23 -6.04 -8.85
C LEU A 117 -1.26 -7.02 -9.39
N TYR A 118 -2.54 -6.78 -9.06
CA TYR A 118 -3.63 -7.53 -9.63
C TYR A 118 -3.80 -7.19 -11.12
N ARG A 119 -3.56 -8.16 -12.00
CA ARG A 119 -3.79 -8.04 -13.44
C ARG A 119 -5.22 -8.52 -13.75
N ARG A 120 -6.04 -7.66 -14.36
CA ARG A 120 -7.38 -8.01 -14.87
C ARG A 120 -7.35 -8.49 -16.31
#